data_AF-A0A4Q2UGH0-F1
#
_entry.id   AF-A0A4Q2UGH0-F1
#
_cell.length_a   1.000
_cell.length_b   1.000
_cell.length_c   1.000
_cell.angle_alpha   90.00
_cell.angle_beta   90.00
_cell.angle_gamma   90.00
#
_symmetry.space_group_name_H-M   'P 1'
#
loop_
_entity.id
_entity.type
_entity.pdbx_description
1 polymer ?
#
loop_
_entity_poly.entity_id
_entity_poly.type
_entity_poly.pdbx_seq_one_letter_code
_entity_poly.pdbx_strand_id
1 'polypeptide(L)'
;MYKLLTNAERVLMEELMRIRKIEIARPLILAAGALETRNAVADRIQDKGLNSAGQPMRTQAARQQGAYSARHGHDRLRRNLQIGRVDYTFTGRMMENWSVMVRTNGNVALGFRDAQEAEKAAELADYHGPAFDPTPAEIELSTDLIAKKTAELVR
;
A
#
# COMPACT_ATOMS: atom_id res chain seq x y z
N MET A 1 51.26 -5.74 36.48
CA MET A 1 50.93 -6.10 35.08
C MET A 1 49.42 -6.31 35.00
N TYR A 2 48.68 -5.35 34.42
CA TYR A 2 47.23 -5.45 34.30
C TYR A 2 46.89 -6.21 33.01
N LYS A 3 46.16 -7.33 33.10
CA LYS A 3 45.55 -7.98 31.94
C LYS A 3 44.22 -7.27 31.67
N LEU A 4 44.12 -6.58 30.53
CA LEU A 4 42.83 -6.13 30.00
C LEU A 4 42.00 -7.37 29.65
N LEU A 5 41.07 -7.74 30.53
CA LEU A 5 40.03 -8.72 30.23
C LEU A 5 38.99 -8.00 29.36
N THR A 6 39.12 -8.14 28.05
CA THR A 6 38.17 -7.55 27.09
C THR A 6 36.98 -8.49 26.85
N ASN A 7 35.79 -7.94 26.80
CA ASN A 7 34.56 -8.63 26.39
C ASN A 7 34.24 -8.42 24.89
N ALA A 8 35.17 -7.87 24.12
CA ALA A 8 34.96 -7.46 22.73
C ALA A 8 34.47 -8.59 21.82
N GLU A 9 34.99 -9.82 21.99
CA GLU A 9 34.54 -10.97 21.20
C GLU A 9 33.07 -11.30 21.46
N ARG A 10 32.63 -11.25 22.72
CA ARG A 10 31.23 -11.47 23.08
C ARG A 10 30.32 -10.40 22.48
N VAL A 11 30.72 -9.12 22.59
CA VAL A 11 29.98 -8.00 22.00
C VAL A 11 29.90 -8.15 20.47
N LEU A 12 31.00 -8.49 19.81
CA LEU A 12 31.02 -8.71 18.36
C LEU A 12 30.07 -9.85 17.94
N MET A 13 30.08 -10.97 18.67
CA MET A 13 29.19 -12.10 18.38
C MET A 13 27.72 -11.75 18.61
N GLU A 14 27.40 -10.98 19.66
CA GLU A 14 26.05 -10.47 19.91
C GLU A 14 25.58 -9.57 18.75
N GLU A 15 26.43 -8.67 18.25
CA GLU A 15 26.11 -7.80 17.11
C GLU A 15 25.96 -8.57 15.79
N LEU A 16 26.82 -9.55 15.50
CA LEU A 16 26.69 -10.41 14.32
C LEU A 16 25.38 -11.21 14.35
N MET A 17 24.98 -11.70 15.53
CA MET A 17 23.71 -12.40 15.70
C MET A 17 22.50 -11.47 15.48
N ARG A 18 22.57 -10.21 15.92
CA ARG A 18 21.55 -9.19 15.65
C ARG A 18 21.41 -8.90 14.16
N ILE A 19 22.53 -8.65 13.46
CA ILE A 19 22.53 -8.38 12.02
C ILE A 19 21.91 -9.56 11.26
N ARG A 20 22.33 -10.79 11.57
CA ARG A 20 21.82 -11.99 10.92
C ARG A 20 20.30 -12.18 11.13
N LYS A 21 19.78 -11.87 12.32
CA LYS A 21 18.34 -11.90 12.59
C LYS A 21 17.59 -10.91 11.70
N ILE A 22 18.10 -9.68 11.57
CA ILE A 22 17.49 -8.66 10.71
C ILE A 22 17.52 -9.10 9.25
N GLU A 23 18.65 -9.61 8.75
CA GLU A 23 18.77 -10.05 7.35
C GLU A 23 17.78 -11.15 7.00
N ILE A 24 17.61 -12.14 7.87
CA ILE A 24 16.65 -13.23 7.68
C ILE A 24 15.21 -12.71 7.72
N ALA A 25 14.90 -11.77 8.63
CA ALA A 25 13.56 -11.25 8.81
C ALA A 25 13.19 -10.13 7.81
N ARG A 26 14.18 -9.52 7.14
CA ARG A 26 14.00 -8.35 6.27
C ARG A 26 12.89 -8.52 5.23
N PRO A 27 12.80 -9.62 4.45
CA PRO A 27 11.73 -9.77 3.46
C PRO A 27 10.33 -9.75 4.09
N LEU A 28 10.18 -10.36 5.27
CA LEU A 28 8.92 -10.42 5.99
C LEU A 28 8.53 -9.05 6.56
N ILE A 29 9.49 -8.30 7.10
CA ILE A 29 9.26 -6.93 7.60
C ILE A 29 8.86 -5.99 6.45
N LEU A 30 9.55 -6.06 5.31
CA LEU A 30 9.24 -5.26 4.14
C LEU A 30 7.87 -5.61 3.54
N ALA A 31 7.52 -6.90 3.50
CA ALA A 31 6.21 -7.34 3.04
C ALA A 31 5.08 -6.83 3.95
N ALA A 32 5.30 -6.83 5.28
CA ALA A 32 4.34 -6.26 6.22
C ALA A 32 4.17 -4.75 6.03
N GLY A 33 5.26 -4.01 5.85
CA GLY A 33 5.19 -2.57 5.54
C GLY A 33 4.45 -2.29 4.23
N ALA A 34 4.74 -3.03 3.17
CA ALA A 34 4.05 -2.87 1.90
C ALA A 34 2.54 -3.19 2.00
N LEU A 35 2.17 -4.21 2.79
CA LEU A 35 0.77 -4.54 3.04
C LEU A 35 0.05 -3.40 3.77
N GLU A 36 0.71 -2.79 4.75
CA GLU A 36 0.18 -1.62 5.47
C GLU A 36 -0.07 -0.45 4.51
N THR A 37 0.92 -0.08 3.69
CA THR A 37 0.75 0.97 2.68
C THR A 37 -0.36 0.63 1.68
N ARG A 38 -0.44 -0.64 1.22
CA ARG A 38 -1.51 -1.09 0.32
C ARG A 38 -2.88 -0.87 0.94
N ASN A 39 -3.06 -1.25 2.20
CA ASN A 39 -4.33 -1.10 2.91
C ASN A 39 -4.67 0.37 3.11
N ALA A 40 -3.70 1.22 3.48
CA ALA A 40 -3.93 2.65 3.64
C ALA A 40 -4.36 3.32 2.32
N VAL A 41 -3.70 2.96 1.20
CA VAL A 41 -4.11 3.40 -0.15
C VAL A 41 -5.50 2.90 -0.50
N ALA A 42 -5.81 1.64 -0.17
CA ALA A 42 -7.13 1.06 -0.40
C ALA A 42 -8.21 1.82 0.38
N ASP A 43 -8.03 2.09 1.67
CA ASP A 43 -8.96 2.89 2.47
C ASP A 43 -9.16 4.30 1.89
N ARG A 44 -8.08 4.96 1.46
CA ARG A 44 -8.17 6.29 0.83
C ARG A 44 -9.00 6.27 -0.45
N ILE A 45 -8.80 5.26 -1.29
CA ILE A 45 -9.51 5.12 -2.56
C ILE A 45 -10.95 4.68 -2.33
N GLN A 46 -11.15 3.59 -1.59
CA GLN A 46 -12.44 2.90 -1.48
C GLN A 46 -13.40 3.64 -0.56
N ASP A 47 -12.93 4.07 0.61
CA ASP A 47 -13.79 4.71 1.61
C ASP A 47 -13.88 6.21 1.38
N LYS A 48 -12.74 6.86 1.10
CA LYS A 48 -12.70 8.33 0.98
C LYS A 48 -12.91 8.82 -0.45
N GLY A 49 -12.66 7.98 -1.46
CA GLY A 49 -12.76 8.37 -2.87
C GLY A 49 -11.77 9.47 -3.23
N LEU A 50 -10.55 9.42 -2.70
CA LEU A 50 -9.52 10.46 -2.89
C LEU A 50 -8.35 9.94 -3.72
N ASN A 51 -7.82 10.80 -4.59
CA ASN A 51 -6.56 10.56 -5.30
C ASN A 51 -5.35 10.80 -4.38
N SER A 52 -4.13 10.60 -4.89
CA SER A 52 -2.87 10.77 -4.15
C SER A 52 -2.57 12.25 -3.81
N ALA A 53 -3.23 13.20 -4.47
CA ALA A 53 -3.19 14.62 -4.10
C ALA A 53 -4.24 14.99 -3.03
N GLY A 54 -5.01 14.03 -2.50
CA GLY A 54 -6.09 14.26 -1.54
C GLY A 54 -7.35 14.88 -2.16
N GLN A 55 -7.44 14.96 -3.49
CA GLN A 55 -8.59 15.51 -4.19
C GLN A 55 -9.67 14.43 -4.38
N PRO A 56 -10.96 14.79 -4.25
CA PRO A 56 -12.05 13.85 -4.49
C PRO A 56 -12.13 13.41 -5.95
N MET A 57 -12.09 12.10 -6.19
CA MET A 57 -12.33 11.50 -7.49
C MET A 57 -13.84 11.47 -7.73
N ARG A 58 -14.35 12.41 -8.53
CA ARG A 58 -15.79 12.56 -8.81
C ARG A 58 -16.13 12.02 -10.19
N THR A 59 -17.32 11.43 -10.31
CA THR A 59 -17.85 11.10 -11.64
C THR A 59 -18.07 12.38 -12.45
N GLN A 60 -17.73 12.34 -13.75
CA GLN A 60 -18.00 13.43 -14.69
C GLN A 60 -19.48 13.51 -15.11
N ALA A 61 -20.30 12.52 -14.73
CA ALA A 61 -21.71 12.52 -15.07
C ALA A 61 -22.44 13.71 -14.41
N ALA A 62 -23.04 14.57 -15.23
CA ALA A 62 -23.82 15.74 -14.78
C ALA A 62 -24.96 15.38 -13.79
N ARG A 63 -25.45 14.15 -13.88
CA ARG A 63 -26.36 13.56 -12.90
C ARG A 63 -25.78 12.23 -12.45
N GLN A 64 -25.47 12.12 -11.17
CA GLN A 64 -24.89 10.90 -10.57
C GLN A 64 -25.86 9.70 -10.59
N GLN A 65 -27.16 9.97 -10.74
CA GLN A 65 -28.23 8.97 -10.91
C GLN A 65 -29.24 9.37 -12.01
N GLY A 66 -28.82 10.16 -13.00
CA GLY A 66 -29.71 10.61 -14.07
C GLY A 66 -29.99 9.52 -15.10
N ALA A 67 -30.89 9.78 -16.06
CA ALA A 67 -31.29 8.80 -17.08
C ALA A 67 -30.13 8.03 -17.74
N TYR A 68 -29.01 8.72 -18.02
CA TYR A 68 -27.82 8.13 -18.65
C TYR A 68 -26.89 7.35 -17.69
N SER A 69 -27.06 7.50 -16.38
CA SER A 69 -26.29 6.81 -15.32
C SER A 69 -27.17 5.98 -14.38
N ALA A 70 -28.49 5.96 -14.59
CA ALA A 70 -29.46 5.33 -13.71
C ALA A 70 -29.18 3.83 -13.51
N ARG A 71 -28.86 3.11 -14.58
CA ARG A 71 -28.48 1.69 -14.49
C ARG A 71 -27.22 1.49 -13.64
N HIS A 72 -26.18 2.27 -13.89
CA HIS A 72 -24.92 2.17 -13.17
C HIS A 72 -25.08 2.56 -11.69
N GLY A 73 -25.82 3.63 -11.40
CA GLY A 73 -26.16 4.05 -10.05
C GLY A 73 -27.02 3.03 -9.30
N HIS A 74 -28.02 2.43 -9.96
CA HIS A 74 -28.82 1.35 -9.39
C HIS A 74 -27.99 0.10 -9.10
N ASP A 75 -27.09 -0.28 -10.00
CA ASP A 75 -26.21 -1.44 -9.79
C ASP A 75 -25.21 -1.20 -8.65
N ARG A 76 -24.71 0.03 -8.48
CA ARG A 76 -23.88 0.44 -7.32
C ARG A 76 -24.67 0.39 -6.02
N LEU A 77 -25.87 0.97 -5.99
CA LEU A 77 -26.79 0.92 -4.85
C LEU A 77 -27.13 -0.51 -4.43
N ARG A 78 -27.43 -1.39 -5.39
CA ARG A 78 -27.71 -2.81 -5.12
C ARG A 78 -26.56 -3.52 -4.41
N ARG A 79 -25.32 -3.04 -4.62
CA ARG A 79 -24.10 -3.56 -4.01
C ARG A 79 -23.66 -2.77 -2.76
N ASN A 80 -24.50 -1.88 -2.25
CA ASN A 80 -24.18 -0.97 -1.15
C ASN A 80 -22.93 -0.10 -1.39
N LEU A 81 -22.67 0.26 -2.64
CA LEU A 81 -21.54 1.11 -3.01
C LEU A 81 -21.95 2.57 -3.15
N GLN A 82 -21.05 3.50 -2.79
CA GLN A 82 -21.26 4.94 -2.94
C GLN A 82 -21.40 5.34 -4.42
N ILE A 83 -22.09 6.42 -4.77
CA ILE A 83 -22.42 6.75 -6.18
C ILE A 83 -21.88 8.13 -6.59
N GLY A 84 -21.58 8.98 -5.60
CA GLY A 84 -21.11 10.35 -5.85
C GLY A 84 -19.60 10.48 -6.05
N ARG A 85 -18.83 9.44 -5.73
CA ARG A 85 -17.37 9.38 -5.87
C ARG A 85 -16.95 8.10 -6.56
N VAL A 86 -15.83 8.18 -7.26
CA VAL A 86 -15.13 7.04 -7.85
C VAL A 86 -14.29 6.40 -6.75
N ASP A 87 -14.46 5.10 -6.58
CA ASP A 87 -13.85 4.31 -5.50
C ASP A 87 -13.22 3.01 -6.03
N TYR A 88 -13.13 2.88 -7.35
CA TYR A 88 -12.61 1.72 -8.09
C TYR A 88 -13.15 0.35 -7.64
N THR A 89 -14.27 0.33 -6.91
CA THR A 89 -14.85 -0.88 -6.30
C THR A 89 -15.99 -1.45 -7.15
N PHE A 90 -16.46 -0.73 -8.19
CA PHE A 90 -17.65 -1.16 -8.94
C PHE A 90 -17.55 -2.58 -9.50
N THR A 91 -16.43 -2.89 -10.16
CA THR A 91 -16.13 -4.23 -10.66
C THR A 91 -15.25 -5.03 -9.70
N GLY A 92 -14.70 -4.41 -8.64
CA GLY A 92 -13.78 -5.00 -7.66
C GLY A 92 -12.39 -5.34 -8.22
N ARG A 93 -12.30 -5.63 -9.52
CA ARG A 93 -11.11 -6.18 -10.18
C ARG A 93 -9.86 -5.34 -9.98
N MET A 94 -9.94 -4.01 -10.09
CA MET A 94 -8.74 -3.17 -10.04
C MET A 94 -8.11 -3.17 -8.64
N MET A 95 -8.91 -3.03 -7.58
CA MET A 95 -8.42 -3.08 -6.19
C MET A 95 -7.99 -4.49 -5.77
N GLU A 96 -8.65 -5.54 -6.27
CA GLU A 96 -8.24 -6.94 -6.07
C GLU A 96 -6.91 -7.25 -6.76
N ASN A 97 -6.67 -6.62 -7.92
CA ASN A 97 -5.47 -6.80 -8.72
C ASN A 97 -4.27 -5.99 -8.18
N TRP A 98 -4.54 -4.87 -7.51
CA TRP A 98 -3.54 -4.08 -6.79
C TRP A 98 -3.03 -4.82 -5.55
N SER A 99 -1.78 -5.28 -5.61
CA SER A 99 -1.22 -6.16 -4.59
C SER A 99 0.27 -5.94 -4.36
N VAL A 100 0.74 -6.50 -3.25
CA VAL A 100 2.16 -6.56 -2.91
C VAL A 100 2.87 -7.55 -3.84
N MET A 101 3.86 -7.06 -4.56
CA MET A 101 4.75 -7.84 -5.42
C MET A 101 6.12 -7.96 -4.75
N VAL A 102 6.50 -9.19 -4.40
CA VAL A 102 7.82 -9.47 -3.86
C VAL A 102 8.78 -9.73 -5.01
N ARG A 103 9.86 -8.95 -5.10
CA ARG A 103 10.95 -9.18 -6.05
C ARG A 103 12.04 -10.03 -5.40
N THR A 104 12.72 -10.84 -6.21
CA THR A 104 13.77 -11.79 -5.81
C THR A 104 14.93 -11.17 -5.03
N ASN A 105 15.16 -9.86 -5.13
CA ASN A 105 16.27 -9.16 -4.47
C ASN A 105 15.91 -8.62 -3.07
N GLY A 106 14.85 -9.12 -2.45
CA GLY A 106 14.37 -8.59 -1.17
C GLY A 106 13.75 -7.20 -1.27
N ASN A 107 13.43 -6.76 -2.50
CA ASN A 107 12.66 -5.55 -2.75
C ASN A 107 11.18 -5.90 -2.81
N VAL A 108 10.35 -5.08 -2.20
CA VAL A 108 8.90 -5.21 -2.23
C VAL A 108 8.34 -4.00 -2.98
N ALA A 109 7.43 -4.24 -3.90
CA ALA A 109 6.75 -3.20 -4.68
C ALA A 109 5.24 -3.38 -4.57
N LEU A 110 4.49 -2.30 -4.79
CA LEU A 110 3.06 -2.38 -5.03
C LEU A 110 2.80 -2.30 -6.54
N GLY A 111 1.87 -3.10 -7.03
CA GLY A 111 1.63 -3.22 -8.47
C GLY A 111 0.33 -3.94 -8.81
N PHE A 112 -0.07 -3.83 -10.07
CA PHE A 112 -1.15 -4.61 -10.67
C PHE A 112 -0.61 -5.92 -11.25
N ARG A 113 -1.22 -7.05 -10.86
CA ARG A 113 -0.93 -8.38 -11.41
C ARG A 113 -1.27 -8.50 -12.90
N ASP A 114 -2.27 -7.75 -13.37
CA ASP A 114 -2.74 -7.75 -14.76
C ASP A 114 -2.41 -6.41 -15.42
N ALA A 115 -1.77 -6.48 -16.59
CA ALA A 115 -1.44 -5.31 -17.40
C ALA A 115 -2.70 -4.53 -17.80
N GLN A 116 -3.83 -5.19 -18.03
CA GLN A 116 -5.08 -4.51 -18.39
C GLN A 116 -5.61 -3.63 -17.26
N GLU A 117 -5.45 -4.06 -16.00
CA GLU A 117 -5.87 -3.26 -14.86
C GLU A 117 -4.88 -2.11 -14.59
N ALA A 118 -3.59 -2.31 -14.87
CA ALA A 118 -2.59 -1.24 -14.85
C ALA A 118 -2.89 -0.16 -15.89
N GLU A 119 -3.26 -0.55 -17.11
CA GLU A 119 -3.60 0.37 -18.21
C GLU A 119 -4.86 1.17 -17.88
N LYS A 120 -5.92 0.52 -17.38
CA LYS A 120 -7.13 1.22 -16.89
C LYS A 120 -6.80 2.21 -15.78
N ALA A 121 -5.92 1.85 -14.84
CA ALA A 121 -5.51 2.74 -13.77
C ALA A 121 -4.76 3.97 -14.31
N ALA A 122 -3.93 3.80 -15.35
CA ALA A 122 -3.25 4.89 -16.02
C ALA A 122 -4.24 5.81 -16.76
N GLU A 123 -5.20 5.25 -17.52
CA GLU A 123 -6.26 6.03 -18.17
C GLU A 123 -7.08 6.83 -17.14
N LEU A 124 -7.43 6.22 -16.01
CA LEU A 124 -8.19 6.89 -14.95
C LEU A 124 -7.37 7.98 -14.24
N ALA A 125 -6.04 7.86 -14.23
CA ALA A 125 -5.16 8.89 -13.70
C ALA A 125 -5.19 10.18 -14.53
N ASP A 126 -5.44 10.11 -15.84
CA ASP A 126 -5.60 11.30 -16.68
C ASP A 126 -6.85 12.12 -16.28
N TYR A 127 -7.89 11.46 -15.78
CA TYR A 127 -9.15 12.11 -15.38
C TYR A 127 -9.18 12.55 -13.93
N HIS A 128 -8.51 11.80 -13.05
CA HIS A 128 -8.65 11.95 -11.60
C HIS A 128 -7.32 12.25 -10.90
N GLY A 129 -6.21 12.32 -11.62
CA GLY A 129 -4.87 12.30 -11.06
C GLY A 129 -4.46 10.90 -10.59
N PRO A 130 -3.17 10.70 -10.26
CA PRO A 130 -2.68 9.43 -9.75
C PRO A 130 -3.45 9.06 -8.48
N ALA A 131 -3.99 7.84 -8.43
CA ALA A 131 -4.76 7.37 -7.29
C ALA A 131 -4.04 6.28 -6.48
N PHE A 132 -3.31 5.40 -7.17
CA PHE A 132 -2.63 4.25 -6.59
C PHE A 132 -1.24 4.57 -6.02
N ASP A 133 -0.72 5.77 -6.30
CA ASP A 133 0.55 6.22 -5.73
C ASP A 133 0.37 6.48 -4.23
N PRO A 134 1.19 5.90 -3.36
CA PRO A 134 1.16 6.19 -1.94
C PRO A 134 1.47 7.66 -1.67
N THR A 135 0.71 8.27 -0.76
CA THR A 135 1.04 9.59 -0.21
C THR A 135 2.19 9.49 0.79
N PRO A 136 2.89 10.61 1.10
CA PRO A 136 3.94 10.60 2.13
C PRO A 136 3.47 10.05 3.47
N ALA A 137 2.24 10.35 3.89
CA ALA A 137 1.66 9.83 5.13
C ALA A 137 1.45 8.30 5.08
N GLU A 138 1.04 7.75 3.95
CA GLU A 138 0.87 6.30 3.77
C GLU A 138 2.21 5.54 3.70
N ILE A 139 3.28 6.23 3.28
CA ILE A 139 4.66 5.74 3.33
C ILE A 139 5.23 5.81 4.75
N GLU A 140 4.88 6.85 5.50
CA GLU A 140 5.30 7.00 6.90
C GLU A 140 4.74 5.86 7.76
N LEU A 141 3.47 5.49 7.58
CA LEU A 141 2.85 4.34 8.25
C LEU A 141 3.66 3.03 8.09
N SER A 142 4.11 2.73 6.86
CA SER A 142 4.90 1.52 6.64
C SER A 142 6.32 1.65 7.16
N THR A 143 6.91 2.83 7.09
CA THR A 143 8.25 3.11 7.63
C THR A 143 8.26 2.94 9.15
N ASP A 144 7.24 3.44 9.85
CA ASP A 144 7.06 3.27 11.30
C ASP A 144 6.89 1.80 11.67
N LEU A 145 6.09 1.05 10.91
CA LEU A 145 5.90 -0.38 11.13
C LEU A 145 7.21 -1.16 10.93
N ILE A 146 7.96 -0.84 9.89
CA ILE A 146 9.28 -1.43 9.60
C ILE A 146 10.25 -1.12 10.73
N ALA A 147 10.33 0.13 11.17
CA ALA A 147 11.19 0.56 12.28
C ALA A 147 10.84 -0.18 13.57
N LYS A 148 9.54 -0.26 13.91
CA LYS A 148 9.05 -0.98 15.09
C LYS A 148 9.44 -2.45 15.06
N LYS A 149 9.15 -3.15 13.96
CA LYS A 149 9.48 -4.59 13.82
C LYS A 149 10.99 -4.85 13.84
N THR A 150 11.78 -3.92 13.29
CA THR A 150 13.24 -4.03 13.32
C THR A 150 13.76 -3.84 14.75
N ALA A 151 13.23 -2.87 15.49
CA ALA A 151 13.59 -2.65 16.90
C ALA A 151 13.22 -3.85 17.80
N GLU A 152 12.10 -4.53 17.53
CA GLU A 152 11.70 -5.75 18.24
C GLU A 152 12.69 -6.92 18.06
N LEU A 153 13.42 -6.97 16.94
CA LEU A 153 14.42 -8.03 16.67
C LEU A 153 15.79 -7.77 17.31
N VAL A 154 16.08 -6.51 17.62
CA VAL A 154 17.38 -6.05 18.17
C VAL A 154 17.39 -6.06 19.70
N ARG A 155 16.20 -5.97 20.33
CA ARG A 155 16.00 -6.17 21.77
C ARG A 155 16.35 -7.59 22.18
#